data_AF-A0A167AJK2-F1
#
_entry.id   AF-A0A167AJK2-F1
#
_cell.length_a   1.000
_cell.length_b   1.000
_cell.length_c   1.000
_cell.angle_alpha   90.00
_cell.angle_beta   90.00
_cell.angle_gamma   90.00
#
_symmetry.space_group_name_H-M   'P 1'
#
loop_
_entity.id
_entity.type
_entity.pdbx_description
1 polymer ?
#
loop_
_entity_poly.entity_id
_entity_poly.type
_entity_poly.pdbx_seq_one_letter_code
_entity_poly.pdbx_strand_id
1 'polypeptide(L)'
;MIEQETTCKGCREEYKVTDQQITRVLATMKITPEQSASDAVYAERLQICSGCTKLMNNHTCTLCGCIVPITAKFKDKKCPFPGEDRWASNQ
;
A
#
# COMPACT_ATOMS: atom_id res chain seq x y z
N MET A 1 25.50 -16.79 -28.89
CA MET A 1 24.65 -17.07 -27.71
C MET A 1 24.09 -15.74 -27.27
N ILE A 2 22.83 -15.45 -27.60
CA ILE A 2 22.19 -14.18 -27.25
C ILE A 2 21.63 -14.38 -25.84
N GLU A 3 22.33 -13.85 -24.86
CA GLU A 3 21.86 -13.76 -23.48
C GLU A 3 20.68 -12.78 -23.52
N GLN A 4 19.48 -13.33 -23.71
CA GLN A 4 18.27 -12.55 -23.58
C GLN A 4 18.14 -12.20 -22.11
N GLU A 5 18.60 -11.00 -21.78
CA GLU A 5 18.25 -10.30 -20.55
C GLU A 5 16.72 -10.34 -20.42
N THR A 6 16.24 -11.33 -19.69
CA THR A 6 14.85 -11.43 -19.23
C THR A 6 14.65 -10.42 -18.10
N THR A 7 15.07 -9.19 -18.30
CA THR A 7 14.67 -8.06 -17.47
C THR A 7 13.24 -7.77 -17.85
N CYS A 8 12.30 -8.43 -17.17
CA CYS A 8 10.90 -8.02 -17.15
C CYS A 8 10.88 -6.49 -17.02
N LYS A 9 10.15 -5.79 -17.91
CA LYS A 9 10.07 -4.32 -17.87
C LYS A 9 9.67 -3.80 -16.48
N GLY A 10 9.00 -4.62 -15.66
CA GLY A 10 8.64 -4.28 -14.28
C GLY A 10 9.73 -4.46 -13.21
N CYS A 11 10.89 -5.08 -13.52
CA CYS A 11 11.97 -5.30 -12.55
C CYS A 11 13.02 -4.17 -12.53
N ARG A 12 12.89 -3.16 -13.40
CA ARG A 12 13.81 -2.01 -13.41
C ARG A 12 13.45 -1.01 -12.33
N GLU A 13 14.46 -0.40 -11.74
CA GLU A 13 14.31 0.55 -10.64
C GLU A 13 13.52 1.81 -11.02
N GLU A 14 13.52 2.16 -12.31
CA GLU A 14 12.73 3.26 -12.88
C GLU A 14 11.20 3.06 -12.76
N TYR A 15 10.75 1.81 -12.59
CA TYR A 15 9.33 1.47 -12.41
C TYR A 15 8.94 1.21 -10.95
N LYS A 16 9.87 1.44 -9.99
CA LYS A 16 9.54 1.37 -8.57
C LYS A 16 8.53 2.46 -8.22
N VAL A 17 7.50 2.08 -7.47
CA VAL A 17 6.49 3.01 -6.98
C VAL A 17 7.11 3.91 -5.92
N THR A 18 6.99 5.22 -6.09
CA THR A 18 7.44 6.22 -5.10
C THR A 18 6.26 6.81 -4.33
N ASP A 19 6.50 7.34 -3.13
CA ASP A 19 5.48 8.03 -2.33
C ASP A 19 4.80 9.19 -3.07
N GLN A 20 5.54 9.89 -3.92
CA GLN A 20 4.98 10.94 -4.79
C GLN A 20 4.00 10.38 -5.82
N GLN A 21 4.34 9.25 -6.45
CA GLN A 21 3.41 8.58 -7.39
C GLN A 21 2.18 8.07 -6.66
N ILE A 22 2.33 7.49 -5.47
CA ILE A 22 1.22 7.05 -4.62
C ILE A 22 0.29 8.21 -4.30
N THR A 23 0.84 9.34 -3.87
CA THR A 23 0.08 10.56 -3.55
C THR A 23 -0.65 11.08 -4.78
N ARG A 24 0.00 11.07 -5.95
CA ARG A 24 -0.63 11.46 -7.21
C ARG A 24 -1.77 10.52 -7.59
N VAL A 25 -1.58 9.21 -7.47
CA VAL A 25 -2.63 8.22 -7.74
C VAL A 25 -3.81 8.43 -6.78
N LEU A 26 -3.55 8.62 -5.50
CA LEU A 26 -4.56 8.94 -4.49
C LEU A 26 -5.32 10.24 -4.82
N ALA A 27 -4.63 11.28 -5.29
CA ALA A 27 -5.27 12.53 -5.69
C ALA A 27 -6.10 12.40 -6.97
N THR A 28 -5.70 11.51 -7.89
CA THR A 28 -6.49 11.21 -9.10
C THR A 28 -7.67 10.28 -8.82
N MET A 29 -7.57 9.44 -7.79
CA MET A 29 -8.67 8.63 -7.31
C MET A 29 -9.69 9.56 -6.65
N LYS A 30 -10.94 9.51 -7.13
CA LYS A 30 -12.04 10.26 -6.53
C LYS A 30 -12.48 9.61 -5.21
N ILE A 31 -11.60 9.59 -4.22
CA ILE A 31 -11.92 9.10 -2.87
C ILE A 31 -12.71 10.18 -2.17
N THR A 32 -13.98 9.92 -1.88
CA THR A 32 -14.78 10.86 -1.09
C THR A 32 -14.34 10.83 0.37
N PRO A 33 -14.51 11.92 1.14
CA PRO A 33 -14.22 11.91 2.58
C PRO A 33 -15.03 10.85 3.34
N GLU A 34 -16.19 10.45 2.82
CA GLU A 34 -16.98 9.34 3.36
C GLU A 34 -16.32 7.98 3.13
N GLN A 35 -15.52 7.82 2.08
CA GLN A 35 -14.75 6.59 1.82
C GLN A 35 -13.34 6.66 2.38
N SER A 36 -12.82 7.87 2.59
CA SER A 36 -11.50 8.09 3.15
C SER A 36 -11.51 7.78 4.65
N ALA A 37 -10.48 7.09 5.12
CA ALA A 37 -10.13 7.09 6.53
C ALA A 37 -9.70 8.50 6.95
N SER A 38 -10.00 8.87 8.20
CA SER A 38 -9.48 10.09 8.81
C SER A 38 -7.96 10.05 8.87
N ASP A 39 -7.30 11.21 8.88
CA ASP A 39 -5.83 11.27 8.88
C ASP A 39 -5.20 10.57 10.10
N ALA A 40 -5.89 10.57 11.25
CA ALA A 40 -5.47 9.81 12.43
C ALA A 40 -5.45 8.29 12.17
N VAL A 41 -6.55 7.74 11.64
CA VAL A 41 -6.67 6.31 11.31
C VAL A 41 -5.68 5.94 10.21
N TYR A 42 -5.51 6.80 9.21
CA TYR A 42 -4.54 6.60 8.14
C TYR A 42 -3.11 6.52 8.67
N ALA A 43 -2.71 7.46 9.53
CA ALA A 43 -1.39 7.48 10.16
C ALA A 43 -1.17 6.23 11.03
N GLU A 44 -2.17 5.82 11.82
CA GLU A 44 -2.11 4.61 12.63
C GLU A 44 -1.91 3.36 11.78
N ARG A 45 -2.69 3.18 10.71
CA ARG A 45 -2.54 2.06 9.76
C ARG A 45 -1.16 2.00 9.15
N LEU A 46 -0.58 3.16 8.79
CA LEU A 46 0.79 3.23 8.28
C LEU A 46 1.82 2.85 9.34
N GLN A 47 1.66 3.28 10.60
CA GLN A 47 2.53 2.88 11.71
C GLN A 47 2.47 1.38 11.97
N ILE A 48 1.29 0.78 11.91
CA ILE A 48 1.11 -0.67 12.07
C ILE A 48 1.80 -1.42 10.92
N CYS A 49 1.68 -0.91 9.70
CA CYS A 49 2.32 -1.51 8.54
C CYS A 49 3.83 -1.32 8.52
N SER A 50 4.37 -0.20 9.02
CA SER A 50 5.82 0.04 9.04
C SER A 50 6.58 -0.97 9.91
N GLY A 51 5.94 -1.51 10.95
CA GLY A 51 6.46 -2.61 11.77
C GLY A 51 6.16 -4.02 11.22
N CYS A 52 5.51 -4.14 10.07
CA CYS A 52 5.08 -5.44 9.55
C CYS A 52 6.17 -6.10 8.69
N THR A 53 6.54 -7.34 9.01
CA THR A 53 7.49 -8.15 8.22
C THR A 53 7.03 -8.44 6.79
N LYS A 54 5.74 -8.25 6.50
CA LYS A 54 5.13 -8.44 5.17
C LYS A 54 5.06 -7.14 4.36
N LEU A 55 5.56 -6.02 4.89
CA LEU A 55 5.66 -4.78 4.13
C LEU A 55 6.95 -4.80 3.29
N MET A 56 6.78 -4.70 1.98
CA MET A 56 7.85 -4.68 0.99
C MET A 56 7.95 -3.29 0.38
N ASN A 57 9.17 -2.82 0.17
CA ASN A 57 9.47 -1.48 -0.36
C ASN A 57 8.84 -0.31 0.43
N ASN A 58 8.47 -0.53 1.70
CA ASN A 58 7.83 0.46 2.58
C ASN A 58 6.39 0.88 2.20
N HIS A 59 5.83 0.32 1.13
CA HIS A 59 4.47 0.66 0.67
C HIS A 59 3.69 -0.52 0.11
N THR A 60 4.30 -1.66 -0.22
CA THR A 60 3.58 -2.82 -0.83
C THR A 60 3.37 -3.92 0.20
N CYS A 61 2.12 -4.36 0.38
CA CYS A 61 1.83 -5.51 1.23
C CYS A 61 2.05 -6.82 0.45
N THR A 62 2.93 -7.71 0.90
CA THR A 62 3.18 -8.99 0.22
C THR A 62 2.06 -10.01 0.43
N LEU A 63 1.08 -9.73 1.30
CA LEU A 63 -0.04 -10.64 1.54
C LEU A 63 -1.16 -10.44 0.51
N CYS A 64 -1.57 -9.20 0.25
CA CYS A 64 -2.59 -8.90 -0.77
C CYS A 64 -2.03 -8.35 -2.08
N GLY A 65 -0.73 -8.05 -2.14
CA GLY A 65 -0.11 -7.40 -3.31
C GLY A 65 -0.54 -5.95 -3.53
N CYS A 66 -1.26 -5.34 -2.59
CA CYS A 66 -1.74 -3.97 -2.72
C CYS A 66 -0.78 -2.96 -2.08
N ILE A 67 -0.86 -1.72 -2.56
CA ILE A 67 -0.15 -0.58 -1.97
C ILE A 67 -0.87 -0.17 -0.67
N VAL A 68 -0.18 -0.32 0.45
CA VAL A 68 -0.59 0.03 1.81
C VAL A 68 -1.10 1.46 1.90
N PRO A 69 -0.36 2.52 1.52
CA PRO A 69 -0.88 3.89 1.63
C PRO A 69 -2.11 4.15 0.74
N ILE A 70 -2.29 3.40 -0.35
CA ILE A 70 -3.54 3.49 -1.14
C ILE A 70 -4.69 2.86 -0.37
N THR A 71 -4.52 1.62 0.07
CA THR A 71 -5.56 0.85 0.78
C THR A 71 -5.88 1.41 2.16
N ALA A 72 -4.88 1.90 2.89
CA ALA A 72 -5.03 2.54 4.19
C ALA A 72 -5.86 3.82 4.11
N LYS A 73 -5.86 4.51 2.96
CA LYS A 73 -6.70 5.68 2.74
C LYS A 73 -8.18 5.32 2.65
N PHE A 74 -8.54 4.09 2.30
CA PHE A 74 -9.95 3.66 2.27
C PHE A 74 -10.38 3.11 3.63
N LYS A 75 -11.39 3.71 4.26
CA LYS A 75 -11.91 3.24 5.55
C LYS A 75 -12.47 1.83 5.49
N ASP A 76 -13.05 1.44 4.35
CA ASP A 76 -13.67 0.14 4.08
C ASP A 76 -12.65 -1.00 3.96
N LYS A 77 -11.38 -0.66 3.69
CA LYS A 77 -10.31 -1.66 3.58
C LYS A 77 -9.79 -2.07 4.94
N LYS A 78 -9.41 -3.35 5.01
CA LYS A 78 -8.93 -4.05 6.20
C LYS A 78 -7.60 -4.74 5.90
N CYS A 79 -6.85 -5.06 6.94
CA CYS A 79 -5.61 -5.79 6.80
C CYS A 79 -5.91 -7.24 6.36
N PRO A 80 -5.31 -7.75 5.28
CA PRO A 80 -5.49 -9.13 4.82
C PRO A 80 -4.69 -10.15 5.65
N PHE A 81 -4.23 -9.77 6.85
CA PHE A 81 -3.36 -10.62 7.66
C PHE A 81 -4.14 -11.84 8.17
N PRO A 82 -3.61 -13.06 7.98
CA PRO A 82 -4.33 -14.27 8.36
C PRO A 82 -4.46 -14.32 9.89
N GLY A 83 -5.70 -14.34 10.37
CA GLY A 83 -6.04 -14.49 11.79
C GLY A 83 -6.38 -13.20 12.53
N GLU A 84 -5.99 -12.02 12.04
CA GLU A 84 -6.32 -10.75 12.70
C GLU A 84 -6.29 -9.57 11.72
N ASP A 85 -7.32 -8.72 11.78
CA ASP A 85 -7.28 -7.43 11.11
C ASP A 85 -6.44 -6.47 11.95
N ARG A 86 -5.15 -6.35 11.61
CA ARG A 86 -4.25 -5.40 12.26
C ARG A 86 -4.69 -3.94 12.13
N TRP A 87 -5.64 -3.62 11.23
CA TRP A 87 -6.19 -2.27 11.08
C TRP A 87 -7.51 -2.07 11.81
N ALA A 88 -8.00 -3.08 12.53
CA ALA A 88 -9.24 -2.99 13.31
C ALA A 88 -9.11 -2.15 14.59
N SER A 89 -8.08 -1.30 14.70
CA SER A 89 -7.94 -0.34 15.78
C SER A 89 -9.18 0.54 15.87
N ASN A 90 -10.01 0.16 16.84
CA ASN A 90 -11.14 0.84 17.47
C ASN A 90 -12.01 1.74 16.57
N GLN A 91 -13.11 1.17 16.09
CA GLN A 91 -14.30 1.94 15.67
C GLN A 91 -14.80 2.89 16.75
#